data_AF-A0A830C3S4-F1
#
_entry.id   AF-A0A830C3S4-F1
#
_cell.length_a   1.000
_cell.length_b   1.000
_cell.length_c   1.000
_cell.angle_alpha   90.00
_cell.angle_beta   90.00
_cell.angle_gamma   90.00
#
_symmetry.space_group_name_H-M   'P 1'
#
loop_
_entity.id
_entity.type
_entity.pdbx_description
1 polymer ?
#
loop_
_entity_poly.entity_id
_entity_poly.type
_entity_poly.pdbx_seq_one_letter_code
_entity_poly.pdbx_strand_id
1 'polypeptide(L)'
;MASSSSSDLTLRLHPLVIVNIYDHYTRVKSQSLPRPAIPHAGTDGGDSSSLSSPPLPYIFGCVIGVQRGRTLEIFNSFELLYDPSTHSLDRAFLEKKQELYKKVFPNFYILGWYSSGSDAQESDMIIHKALMDINESPVYVLLNPSINPAQKDLPVTIYESCLNILTSLALLLESNDTKNIVLNSYFALNMVVLRCIINK
;
A
#
# COMPACT_ATOMS: atom_id res chain seq x y z
N MET A 1 1.47 -2.83 28.93
CA MET A 1 0.89 -3.94 28.14
C MET A 1 -0.30 -3.38 27.38
N ALA A 2 -0.12 -3.02 26.11
CA ALA A 2 -1.20 -2.49 25.29
C ALA A 2 -2.17 -3.64 24.96
N SER A 3 -3.42 -3.49 25.37
CA SER A 3 -4.53 -4.39 25.04
C SER A 3 -4.60 -4.56 23.53
N SER A 4 -4.21 -5.74 23.04
CA SER A 4 -4.37 -6.15 21.66
C SER A 4 -5.87 -6.32 21.42
N SER A 5 -6.56 -5.25 21.01
CA SER A 5 -7.97 -5.32 20.63
C SER A 5 -8.07 -6.31 19.47
N SER A 6 -8.51 -7.55 19.64
CA SER A 6 -8.64 -8.52 18.54
C SER A 6 -9.62 -7.94 17.51
N SER A 7 -9.16 -7.69 16.29
CA SER A 7 -10.06 -7.23 15.24
C SER A 7 -10.86 -8.40 14.71
N ASP A 8 -12.18 -8.25 14.70
CA ASP A 8 -13.11 -9.22 14.09
C ASP A 8 -13.21 -9.06 12.56
N LEU A 9 -12.22 -8.42 11.93
CA LEU A 9 -12.21 -8.17 10.49
C LEU A 9 -11.84 -9.46 9.75
N THR A 10 -12.78 -9.99 8.97
CA THR A 10 -12.53 -11.15 8.12
C THR A 10 -12.14 -10.69 6.73
N LEU A 11 -11.00 -11.13 6.21
CA LEU A 11 -10.53 -10.75 4.88
C LEU A 11 -10.38 -11.97 3.98
N ARG A 12 -11.02 -11.89 2.80
CA ARG A 12 -10.93 -12.89 1.74
C ARG A 12 -10.24 -12.26 0.53
N LEU A 13 -9.04 -12.74 0.23
CA LEU A 13 -8.25 -12.29 -0.91
C LEU A 13 -8.42 -13.28 -2.07
N HIS A 14 -8.96 -12.81 -3.20
CA HIS A 14 -9.07 -13.62 -4.40
C HIS A 14 -7.68 -13.82 -5.06
N PRO A 15 -7.33 -15.02 -5.56
CA PRO A 15 -6.00 -15.29 -6.14
C PRO A 15 -5.60 -14.34 -7.28
N LEU A 16 -6.59 -13.88 -8.06
CA LEU A 16 -6.38 -12.90 -9.14
C LEU A 16 -5.67 -11.63 -8.65
N VAL A 17 -5.97 -11.17 -7.43
CA VAL A 17 -5.39 -9.94 -6.86
C VAL A 17 -3.89 -10.10 -6.70
N ILE A 18 -3.45 -11.25 -6.18
CA ILE A 18 -2.03 -11.57 -5.97
C ILE A 18 -1.31 -11.60 -7.32
N VAL A 19 -1.92 -12.29 -8.30
CA VAL A 19 -1.37 -12.37 -9.66
C VAL A 19 -1.20 -10.98 -10.25
N ASN A 20 -2.21 -10.11 -10.17
CA ASN A 20 -2.14 -8.74 -10.66
C ASN A 20 -1.03 -7.90 -9.99
N ILE A 21 -0.90 -8.00 -8.66
CA ILE A 21 0.12 -7.23 -7.92
C ILE A 21 1.53 -7.72 -8.30
N TYR A 22 1.72 -9.04 -8.40
CA TYR A 22 3.01 -9.62 -8.77
C TYR A 22 3.40 -9.32 -10.23
N ASP A 23 2.42 -9.36 -11.12
CA ASP A 23 2.55 -8.99 -12.52
C ASP A 23 2.90 -7.50 -12.69
N HIS A 24 2.24 -6.61 -11.94
CA HIS A 24 2.61 -5.19 -11.87
C HIS A 24 4.06 -5.02 -11.37
N TYR A 25 4.45 -5.70 -10.29
CA TYR A 25 5.81 -5.66 -9.77
C TYR A 25 6.84 -6.10 -10.82
N THR A 26 6.59 -7.23 -11.48
CA THR A 26 7.52 -7.82 -12.45
C THR A 26 7.65 -6.94 -13.69
N ARG A 27 6.57 -6.32 -14.16
CA ARG A 27 6.62 -5.32 -15.24
C ARG A 27 7.53 -4.16 -14.89
N VAL A 28 7.29 -3.50 -13.75
CA VAL A 28 8.07 -2.32 -13.34
C VAL A 28 9.53 -2.70 -13.13
N LYS A 29 9.80 -3.87 -12.53
CA LYS A 29 11.16 -4.41 -12.38
C LYS A 29 11.85 -4.63 -13.72
N SER A 30 11.14 -5.17 -14.71
CA SER A 30 11.71 -5.42 -16.03
C SER A 30 12.07 -4.14 -16.79
N GLN A 31 11.32 -3.06 -16.55
CA GLN A 31 11.53 -1.77 -17.19
C GLN A 31 12.66 -0.95 -16.54
N SER A 32 12.92 -1.16 -15.25
CA SER A 32 14.01 -0.50 -14.53
C SER A 32 15.38 -1.16 -14.73
N LEU A 33 15.42 -2.38 -15.28
CA LEU A 33 16.66 -3.05 -15.62
C LEU A 33 17.33 -2.37 -16.84
N PRO A 34 18.65 -2.12 -16.81
CA PRO A 34 19.37 -1.66 -17.98
C PRO A 34 19.16 -2.64 -19.14
N ARG A 35 18.67 -2.13 -20.27
CA ARG A 35 18.53 -2.94 -21.49
C ARG A 35 19.92 -3.49 -21.84
N PRO A 36 20.10 -4.80 -22.07
CA PRO A 36 21.39 -5.34 -22.47
C PRO A 36 21.80 -4.65 -23.77
N ALA A 37 22.91 -3.91 -23.72
CA ALA A 37 23.52 -3.33 -24.90
C ALA A 37 23.80 -4.47 -25.90
N ILE A 38 23.33 -4.31 -27.13
CA ILE A 38 23.68 -5.20 -28.24
C ILE A 38 25.21 -5.22 -28.32
N PRO A 39 25.87 -6.40 -28.31
CA PRO A 39 27.31 -6.46 -28.42
C PRO A 39 27.70 -6.07 -29.85
N HIS A 40 27.92 -4.77 -30.08
CA HIS A 40 28.68 -4.34 -31.23
C HIS A 40 30.14 -4.66 -30.97
N ALA A 41 30.70 -5.47 -31.87
CA ALA A 41 32.04 -6.01 -31.80
C ALA A 41 33.10 -4.89 -31.71
N GLY A 42 33.97 -5.02 -30.70
CA GLY A 42 35.27 -4.35 -30.61
C GLY A 42 35.29 -3.08 -29.75
N THR A 43 35.84 -3.19 -28.54
CA THR A 43 37.01 -2.42 -28.03
C THR A 43 37.19 -2.72 -26.54
N ASP A 44 38.45 -2.73 -26.13
CA ASP A 44 39.04 -3.27 -24.92
C ASP A 44 38.58 -2.67 -23.58
N GLY A 45 38.65 -3.52 -22.55
CA GLY A 45 39.38 -3.21 -21.32
C GLY A 45 38.74 -2.23 -20.32
N GLY A 46 38.04 -2.80 -19.34
CA GLY A 46 38.24 -2.43 -17.93
C GLY A 46 37.19 -1.55 -17.28
N ASP A 47 36.34 -2.18 -16.47
CA ASP A 47 36.11 -1.84 -15.05
C ASP A 47 34.98 -2.70 -14.47
N SER A 48 35.35 -3.65 -13.59
CA SER A 48 34.40 -4.35 -12.71
C SER A 48 33.91 -3.39 -11.63
N SER A 49 33.17 -2.35 -12.01
CA SER A 49 32.45 -1.52 -11.08
C SER A 49 31.32 -2.36 -10.48
N SER A 50 31.31 -2.43 -9.15
CA SER A 50 30.31 -3.13 -8.35
C SER A 50 28.91 -2.82 -8.86
N LEU A 51 28.25 -3.83 -9.45
CA LEU A 51 26.83 -3.80 -9.77
C LEU A 51 26.08 -3.59 -8.44
N SER A 52 25.82 -2.35 -8.06
CA SER A 52 24.80 -2.07 -7.06
C SER A 52 23.52 -2.63 -7.65
N SER A 53 22.94 -3.64 -6.99
CA SER A 53 21.67 -4.20 -7.43
C SER A 53 20.70 -3.03 -7.62
N PRO A 54 20.04 -2.91 -8.79
CA PRO A 54 19.10 -1.82 -9.01
C PRO A 54 18.08 -1.82 -7.86
N PRO A 55 17.73 -0.63 -7.31
CA PRO A 55 16.79 -0.54 -6.20
C PRO A 55 15.51 -1.28 -6.59
N LEU A 56 15.00 -2.12 -5.67
CA LEU A 56 13.76 -2.85 -5.90
C LEU A 56 12.65 -1.85 -6.23
N PRO A 57 11.84 -2.09 -7.28
CA PRO A 57 10.82 -1.14 -7.67
C PRO A 57 9.79 -1.03 -6.56
N TYR A 58 9.37 0.21 -6.31
CA TYR A 58 8.30 0.53 -5.38
C TYR A 58 7.03 0.76 -6.19
N ILE A 59 6.08 -0.17 -6.11
CA ILE A 59 4.79 -0.09 -6.83
C ILE A 59 3.67 0.29 -5.88
N PHE A 60 2.62 0.89 -6.43
CA PHE A 60 1.40 1.22 -5.69
C PHE A 60 0.15 0.85 -6.49
N GLY A 61 -0.93 0.51 -5.80
CA GLY A 61 -2.23 0.39 -6.43
C GLY A 61 -3.38 0.29 -5.45
N CYS A 62 -4.61 0.31 -5.96
CA CYS A 62 -5.81 0.07 -5.17
C CYS A 62 -6.23 -1.40 -5.26
N VAL A 63 -6.85 -1.90 -4.20
CA VAL A 63 -7.60 -3.15 -4.22
C VAL A 63 -9.10 -2.86 -4.13
N ILE A 64 -9.89 -3.60 -4.91
CA ILE A 64 -11.33 -3.41 -5.02
C ILE A 64 -12.10 -4.70 -4.77
N GLY A 65 -13.33 -4.53 -4.29
CA GLY A 65 -14.21 -5.65 -4.02
C GLY A 65 -15.48 -5.21 -3.30
N VAL A 66 -15.98 -6.08 -2.43
CA VAL A 66 -17.21 -5.83 -1.66
C VAL A 66 -16.97 -6.06 -0.18
N GLN A 67 -17.73 -5.35 0.66
CA GLN A 67 -17.82 -5.65 2.08
C GLN A 67 -19.22 -6.13 2.43
N ARG A 68 -19.27 -7.13 3.29
CA ARG A 68 -20.50 -7.65 3.89
C ARG A 68 -20.31 -7.67 5.39
N GLY A 69 -20.82 -6.64 6.07
CA GLY A 69 -20.57 -6.43 7.50
C GLY A 69 -19.08 -6.23 7.78
N ARG A 70 -18.47 -7.16 8.52
CA ARG A 70 -17.03 -7.18 8.84
C ARG A 70 -16.21 -8.09 7.91
N THR A 71 -16.81 -8.60 6.84
CA THR A 71 -16.08 -9.40 5.85
C THR A 71 -15.75 -8.55 4.64
N LEU A 72 -14.46 -8.39 4.35
CA LEU A 72 -13.95 -7.80 3.12
C LEU A 72 -13.60 -8.90 2.13
N GLU A 73 -14.20 -8.85 0.94
CA GLU A 73 -13.87 -9.75 -0.17
C GLU A 73 -13.23 -8.95 -1.29
N ILE A 74 -11.92 -9.13 -1.44
CA ILE A 74 -11.10 -8.42 -2.42
C ILE A 74 -11.02 -9.28 -3.68
N PHE A 75 -11.54 -8.76 -4.78
CA PHE A 75 -11.69 -9.51 -6.04
C PHE A 75 -10.70 -9.10 -7.11
N ASN A 76 -10.31 -7.82 -7.14
CA ASN A 76 -9.47 -7.28 -8.18
C ASN A 76 -8.59 -6.14 -7.64
N SER A 77 -7.65 -5.69 -8.44
CA SER A 77 -6.76 -4.59 -8.11
C SER A 77 -6.39 -3.78 -9.35
N PHE A 78 -5.93 -2.56 -9.14
CA PHE A 78 -5.45 -1.71 -10.21
C PHE A 78 -4.29 -0.83 -9.77
N GLU A 79 -3.37 -0.59 -10.68
CA GLU A 79 -2.16 0.22 -10.47
C GLU A 79 -2.49 1.70 -10.25
N LEU A 80 -1.71 2.38 -9.42
CA LEU A 80 -1.74 3.83 -9.22
C LEU A 80 -0.44 4.46 -9.72
N LEU A 81 -0.50 5.75 -10.07
CA LEU A 81 0.69 6.55 -10.36
C LEU A 81 1.09 7.33 -9.11
N TYR A 82 2.34 7.17 -8.73
CA TYR A 82 2.97 7.87 -7.62
C TYR A 82 4.03 8.82 -8.17
N ASP A 83 3.99 10.06 -7.70
CA ASP A 83 5.02 11.06 -8.01
C ASP A 83 6.02 11.13 -6.84
N PRO A 84 7.26 10.66 -7.02
CA PRO A 84 8.29 10.70 -5.99
C PRO A 84 8.72 12.12 -5.60
N SER A 85 8.51 13.11 -6.47
CA SER A 85 8.93 14.50 -6.21
C SER A 85 8.00 15.22 -5.24
N THR A 86 6.70 14.91 -5.31
CA THR A 86 5.66 15.48 -4.44
C THR A 86 5.22 14.52 -3.34
N HIS A 87 5.75 13.30 -3.32
CA HIS A 87 5.31 12.20 -2.47
C HIS A 87 3.79 11.98 -2.48
N SER A 88 3.15 12.16 -3.64
CA SER A 88 1.69 12.11 -3.77
C SER A 88 1.21 11.18 -4.89
N LEU A 89 -0.06 10.79 -4.79
CA LEU A 89 -0.74 10.01 -5.82
C LEU A 89 -1.37 10.93 -6.86
N ASP A 90 -1.36 10.51 -8.14
CA ASP A 90 -2.15 11.17 -9.18
C ASP A 90 -3.64 10.91 -8.95
N ARG A 91 -4.32 11.92 -8.37
CA ARG A 91 -5.75 11.87 -8.07
C ARG A 91 -6.62 11.78 -9.32
N ALA A 92 -6.27 12.52 -10.38
CA ALA A 92 -7.06 12.52 -11.60
C ALA A 92 -7.01 11.15 -12.30
N PHE A 93 -5.83 10.51 -12.30
CA PHE A 93 -5.68 9.15 -12.79
C PHE A 93 -6.48 8.15 -11.94
N LEU A 94 -6.41 8.26 -10.61
CA LEU A 94 -7.15 7.40 -9.69
C LEU A 94 -8.66 7.49 -9.94
N GLU A 95 -9.23 8.70 -9.97
CA GLU A 95 -10.66 8.93 -10.15
C GLU A 95 -11.15 8.40 -11.50
N LYS A 96 -10.41 8.68 -12.57
CA LYS A 96 -10.72 8.16 -13.91
C LYS A 96 -10.72 6.63 -13.92
N LYS A 97 -9.73 6.00 -13.29
CA LYS A 97 -9.63 4.53 -13.25
C LYS A 97 -10.76 3.94 -12.41
N GLN A 98 -11.11 4.56 -11.29
CA GLN A 98 -12.24 4.18 -10.46
C GLN A 98 -13.56 4.23 -11.25
N GLU A 99 -13.79 5.28 -12.06
CA GLU A 99 -15.00 5.40 -12.89
C GLU A 99 -15.11 4.26 -13.91
N LEU A 100 -13.99 3.89 -14.56
CA LEU A 100 -13.95 2.77 -15.51
C LEU A 100 -14.29 1.44 -14.85
N TYR A 101 -13.73 1.18 -13.66
CA TYR A 101 -14.05 -0.04 -12.93
C TYR A 101 -15.50 -0.06 -12.45
N LYS A 102 -16.06 1.07 -12.01
CA LYS A 102 -17.48 1.17 -11.65
C LYS A 102 -18.42 0.86 -12.81
N LYS A 103 -18.04 1.16 -14.06
CA LYS A 103 -18.83 0.80 -15.26
C LYS A 103 -18.92 -0.71 -15.48
N VAL A 104 -17.87 -1.46 -15.13
CA VAL A 104 -17.80 -2.92 -15.33
C VAL A 104 -18.28 -3.68 -14.09
N PHE A 105 -17.95 -3.18 -12.91
CA PHE A 105 -18.25 -3.78 -11.61
C PHE A 105 -18.93 -2.75 -10.69
N PRO A 106 -20.23 -2.44 -10.92
CA PRO A 106 -20.92 -1.35 -10.21
C PRO A 106 -21.05 -1.58 -8.70
N ASN A 107 -21.00 -2.83 -8.25
CA ASN A 107 -21.06 -3.18 -6.83
C ASN A 107 -19.70 -3.15 -6.13
N PHE A 108 -18.60 -2.93 -6.88
CA PHE A 108 -17.26 -2.90 -6.32
C PHE A 108 -16.84 -1.49 -5.96
N TYR A 109 -16.10 -1.38 -4.87
CA TYR A 109 -15.50 -0.14 -4.43
C TYR A 109 -14.09 -0.37 -3.90
N ILE A 110 -13.36 0.73 -3.68
CA ILE A 110 -11.99 0.70 -3.20
C ILE A 110 -12.01 0.29 -1.72
N LEU A 111 -11.50 -0.90 -1.44
CA LEU A 111 -11.40 -1.46 -0.09
C LEU A 111 -10.10 -1.06 0.60
N GLY A 112 -9.09 -0.71 -0.19
CA GLY A 112 -7.77 -0.45 0.31
C GLY A 112 -6.76 -0.28 -0.82
N TRP A 113 -5.50 -0.52 -0.49
CA TRP A 113 -4.38 -0.34 -1.40
C TRP A 113 -3.28 -1.36 -1.17
N TYR A 114 -2.35 -1.43 -2.12
CA TYR A 114 -1.20 -2.30 -2.05
C TYR A 114 0.08 -1.56 -2.39
N SER A 115 1.20 -2.08 -1.88
CA SER A 115 2.55 -1.70 -2.30
C SER A 115 3.47 -2.92 -2.31
N SER A 116 4.75 -2.70 -2.64
CA SER A 116 5.78 -3.73 -2.56
C SER A 116 6.91 -3.33 -1.61
N GLY A 117 7.29 -4.20 -0.68
CA GLY A 117 8.36 -3.95 0.28
C GLY A 117 8.55 -5.12 1.25
N SER A 118 9.63 -5.08 2.03
CA SER A 118 9.90 -6.10 3.05
C SER A 118 9.06 -5.93 4.30
N ASP A 119 8.78 -4.69 4.69
CA ASP A 119 7.96 -4.32 5.85
C ASP A 119 7.32 -2.94 5.64
N ALA A 120 6.26 -2.65 6.38
CA ALA A 120 5.57 -1.36 6.31
C ALA A 120 6.49 -0.20 6.74
N GLN A 121 6.51 0.87 5.94
CA GLN A 121 7.37 2.03 6.15
C GLN A 121 6.58 3.28 6.57
N GLU A 122 7.25 4.28 7.12
CA GLU A 122 6.61 5.56 7.46
C GLU A 122 6.05 6.28 6.22
N SER A 123 6.72 6.15 5.07
CA SER A 123 6.24 6.69 3.79
C SER A 123 4.89 6.08 3.35
N ASP A 124 4.59 4.85 3.78
CA ASP A 124 3.32 4.19 3.50
C ASP A 124 2.16 4.89 4.19
N MET A 125 2.40 5.51 5.34
CA MET A 125 1.37 6.25 6.07
C MET A 125 0.90 7.49 5.31
N ILE A 126 1.76 8.11 4.50
CA ILE A 126 1.39 9.25 3.65
C ILE A 126 0.34 8.81 2.62
N ILE A 127 0.59 7.67 1.97
CA ILE A 127 -0.31 7.07 0.97
C ILE A 127 -1.60 6.59 1.62
N HIS A 128 -1.49 5.93 2.77
CA HIS A 128 -2.62 5.43 3.53
C HIS A 128 -3.60 6.56 3.85
N LYS A 129 -3.10 7.68 4.38
CA LYS A 129 -3.91 8.86 4.71
C LYS A 129 -4.55 9.50 3.48
N ALA A 130 -3.80 9.62 2.38
CA ALA A 130 -4.37 10.13 1.14
C ALA A 130 -5.57 9.27 0.67
N LEU A 131 -5.55 7.97 0.90
CA LEU A 131 -6.66 7.09 0.50
C LEU A 131 -7.82 7.06 1.50
N MET A 132 -7.66 7.65 2.69
CA MET A 132 -8.74 7.74 3.67
C MET A 132 -9.90 8.63 3.22
N ASP A 133 -9.63 9.62 2.36
CA ASP A 133 -10.68 10.45 1.73
C ASP A 133 -11.64 9.62 0.85
N ILE A 134 -11.20 8.43 0.42
CA ILE A 134 -11.95 7.54 -0.48
C ILE A 134 -12.61 6.40 0.30
N ASN A 135 -11.92 5.88 1.31
CA ASN A 135 -12.42 4.85 2.21
C ASN A 135 -11.89 5.15 3.60
N GLU A 136 -12.78 5.38 4.56
CA GLU A 136 -12.44 5.78 5.94
C GLU A 136 -11.57 4.75 6.70
N SER A 137 -11.54 3.50 6.26
CA SER A 137 -10.74 2.42 6.85
C SER A 137 -10.14 1.53 5.76
N PRO A 138 -9.14 2.04 5.01
CA PRO A 138 -8.59 1.32 3.86
C PRO A 138 -7.63 0.21 4.33
N VAL A 139 -7.84 -1.03 3.89
CA VAL A 139 -6.84 -2.09 4.17
C VAL A 139 -5.55 -1.85 3.38
N TYR A 140 -4.42 -2.27 3.94
CA TYR A 140 -3.12 -2.19 3.28
C TYR A 140 -2.54 -3.57 3.01
N VAL A 141 -2.28 -3.86 1.75
CA VAL A 141 -1.76 -5.15 1.26
C VAL A 141 -0.30 -4.96 0.84
N LEU A 142 0.64 -5.50 1.60
CA LEU A 142 2.07 -5.40 1.33
C LEU A 142 2.56 -6.68 0.65
N LEU A 143 3.00 -6.57 -0.60
CA LEU A 143 3.71 -7.66 -1.28
C LEU A 143 5.20 -7.64 -0.88
N ASN A 144 5.71 -8.75 -0.35
CA ASN A 144 7.15 -8.94 -0.19
C ASN A 144 7.72 -9.67 -1.42
N PRO A 145 8.42 -8.99 -2.34
CA PRO A 145 8.93 -9.64 -3.55
C PRO A 145 10.11 -10.61 -3.28
N SER A 146 10.63 -10.64 -2.05
CA SER A 146 11.71 -11.54 -1.67
C SER A 146 11.16 -12.96 -1.53
N ILE A 147 11.30 -13.75 -2.59
CA ILE A 147 10.91 -15.17 -2.56
C ILE A 147 11.98 -15.92 -1.75
N ASN A 148 11.64 -16.28 -0.52
CA ASN A 148 12.42 -17.27 0.22
C ASN A 148 11.94 -18.67 -0.22
N PRO A 149 12.76 -19.49 -0.90
CA PRO A 149 12.36 -20.81 -1.37
C PRO A 149 11.99 -21.78 -0.24
N ALA A 150 12.36 -21.47 1.02
CA ALA A 150 11.93 -22.22 2.20
C ALA A 150 10.55 -21.80 2.74
N GLN A 151 10.01 -20.66 2.30
CA GLN A 151 8.75 -20.11 2.77
C GLN A 151 7.60 -20.69 1.93
N LYS A 152 6.72 -21.48 2.56
CA LYS A 152 5.49 -22.03 1.95
C LYS A 152 4.32 -21.06 1.95
N ASP A 153 4.55 -19.92 2.58
CA ASP A 153 3.61 -18.88 2.93
C ASP A 153 3.52 -17.86 1.78
N LEU A 154 2.33 -17.31 1.58
CA LEU A 154 2.07 -16.37 0.49
C LEU A 154 2.84 -15.07 0.78
N PRO A 155 3.57 -14.47 -0.17
CA PRO A 155 4.42 -13.31 0.10
C PRO A 155 3.62 -11.99 0.28
N VAL A 156 2.49 -12.02 0.99
CA VAL A 156 1.58 -10.90 1.16
C VAL A 156 1.22 -10.75 2.64
N THR A 157 1.57 -9.61 3.21
CA THR A 157 1.14 -9.20 4.55
C THR A 157 -0.03 -8.23 4.42
N ILE A 158 -1.04 -8.36 5.27
CA ILE A 158 -2.19 -7.45 5.24
C ILE A 158 -2.34 -6.75 6.58
N TYR A 159 -2.52 -5.44 6.50
CA TYR A 159 -2.74 -4.56 7.62
C TYR A 159 -4.13 -3.92 7.54
N GLU A 160 -4.78 -3.75 8.69
CA GLU A 160 -5.98 -2.96 8.85
C GLU A 160 -5.68 -1.57 9.42
N SER A 161 -6.54 -0.60 9.13
CA SER A 161 -6.51 0.69 9.79
C SER A 161 -7.11 0.57 11.19
N CYS A 162 -6.33 0.87 12.21
CA CYS A 162 -6.79 0.98 13.60
C CYS A 162 -6.69 2.43 14.06
N LEU A 163 -7.78 2.94 14.66
CA LEU A 163 -7.74 4.21 15.38
C LEU A 163 -7.22 3.96 16.80
N ASN A 164 -6.15 4.66 17.19
CA ASN A 164 -5.62 4.55 18.54
C ASN A 164 -6.45 5.42 19.51
N ILE A 165 -7.42 4.81 20.20
CA ILE A 165 -8.40 5.48 21.06
C ILE A 165 -7.75 6.21 22.25
N LEU A 166 -6.60 5.72 22.74
CA LEU A 166 -5.85 6.37 23.83
C LEU A 166 -5.33 7.76 23.42
N THR A 167 -4.94 7.93 22.15
CA THR A 167 -4.58 9.25 21.59
C THR A 167 -5.82 10.14 21.47
N SER A 168 -6.99 9.57 21.16
CA SER A 168 -8.26 10.31 21.06
C SER A 168 -8.65 10.98 22.37
N LEU A 169 -8.50 10.25 23.47
CA LEU A 169 -8.85 10.73 24.81
C LEU A 169 -7.84 11.75 25.31
N ALA A 170 -6.55 11.56 25.04
CA ALA A 170 -5.51 12.54 25.38
C ALA A 170 -5.74 13.89 24.69
N LEU A 171 -6.09 13.88 23.40
CA LEU A 171 -6.36 15.10 22.63
C LEU A 171 -7.64 15.82 23.07
N LEU A 172 -8.68 15.07 23.45
CA LEU A 172 -9.92 15.67 23.96
C LEU A 172 -9.69 16.41 25.29
N LEU A 173 -8.84 15.89 26.17
CA LEU A 173 -8.50 16.55 27.44
C LEU A 173 -7.70 17.84 27.23
N GLU A 174 -6.87 17.92 26.19
CA GLU A 174 -6.04 19.09 25.86
C GLU A 174 -6.77 20.19 25.08
N SER A 175 -7.91 19.87 24.45
CA SER A 175 -8.68 20.81 23.60
C SER A 175 -9.42 21.94 24.35
N ASN A 176 -9.38 21.97 25.68
CA ASN A 176 -9.99 23.06 26.48
C ASN A 176 -9.20 24.39 26.44
N ASP A 177 -8.03 24.42 25.78
CA ASP A 177 -7.26 25.64 25.57
C ASP A 177 -7.31 26.09 24.10
N THR A 178 -8.00 27.20 23.83
CA THR A 178 -8.43 27.64 22.48
C THR A 178 -7.29 27.89 21.49
N LYS A 179 -6.04 28.04 21.95
CA LYS A 179 -4.85 28.22 21.10
C LYS A 179 -4.21 26.90 20.67
N ASN A 180 -4.47 25.79 21.36
CA ASN A 180 -3.97 24.46 21.02
C ASN A 180 -4.84 23.73 19.99
N ILE A 181 -6.06 24.19 19.72
CA ILE A 181 -7.01 23.50 18.83
C ILE A 181 -6.46 23.35 17.39
N VAL A 182 -5.70 24.33 16.89
CA VAL A 182 -5.15 24.30 15.52
C VAL A 182 -3.91 23.42 15.42
N LEU A 183 -3.06 23.32 16.45
CA LEU A 183 -1.95 22.36 16.43
C LEU A 183 -2.44 20.93 16.75
N ASN A 184 -3.43 20.79 17.65
CA ASN A 184 -4.02 19.50 17.99
C ASN A 184 -4.91 18.93 16.88
N SER A 185 -5.48 19.74 15.98
CA SER A 185 -6.10 19.22 14.77
C SER A 185 -5.08 18.59 13.81
N TYR A 186 -3.87 19.16 13.72
CA TYR A 186 -2.74 18.58 12.97
C TYR A 186 -2.17 17.32 13.65
N PHE A 187 -2.14 17.24 14.98
CA PHE A 187 -1.72 16.03 15.72
C PHE A 187 -2.80 14.93 15.74
N ALA A 188 -4.09 15.29 15.78
CA ALA A 188 -5.22 14.35 15.62
C ALA A 188 -5.19 13.62 14.27
N LEU A 189 -4.61 14.26 13.24
CA LEU A 189 -4.38 13.66 11.92
C LEU A 189 -3.36 12.48 11.92
N ASN A 190 -2.76 12.12 13.07
CA ASN A 190 -1.77 11.04 13.21
C ASN A 190 -2.30 9.78 13.93
N MET A 191 -3.61 9.62 14.13
CA MET A 191 -4.16 8.56 15.00
C MET A 191 -4.40 7.19 14.32
N VAL A 192 -4.09 7.07 13.04
CA VAL A 192 -4.29 5.83 12.29
C VAL A 192 -3.01 5.02 12.34
N VAL A 193 -3.11 3.82 12.91
CA VAL A 193 -2.02 2.85 12.98
C VAL A 193 -2.39 1.66 12.10
N LEU A 194 -1.42 1.16 11.35
CA LEU A 194 -1.55 -0.08 10.60
C LEU A 194 -1.31 -1.26 11.54
N ARG A 195 -2.29 -2.16 11.62
CA ARG A 195 -2.15 -3.39 12.39
C ARG A 195 -2.15 -4.61 11.47
N CYS A 196 -1.11 -5.43 11.57
CA CYS A 196 -1.03 -6.69 10.82
C CYS A 196 -2.14 -7.64 11.28
N ILE A 197 -2.99 -8.05 10.34
CA ILE A 197 -4.09 -9.00 10.56
C ILE A 197 -3.82 -10.36 9.92
N ILE A 198 -2.97 -10.39 8.88
CA ILE A 198 -2.58 -11.61 8.18
C ILE A 198 -1.08 -11.56 7.92
N ASN A 199 -0.35 -12.49 8.55
CA ASN A 199 0.99 -12.89 8.18
C ASN A 199 0.84 -14.33 7.68
N LYS A 200 0.83 -14.50 6.36
CA LYS A 200 0.52 -15.77 5.70
C LYS A 200 1.61 -16.16 4.76
#